data_AF-A0AAV5BFD4-F1
#
_entry.id   AF-A0AAV5BFD4-F1
#
_cell.length_a   1.000
_cell.length_b   1.000
_cell.length_c   1.000
_cell.angle_alpha   90.00
_cell.angle_beta   90.00
_cell.angle_gamma   90.00
#
_symmetry.space_group_name_H-M   'P 1'
#
loop_
_entity.id
_entity.type
_entity.pdbx_description
1 polymer ?
#
loop_
_entity_poly.entity_id
_entity_poly.type
_entity_poly.pdbx_seq_one_letter_code
_entity_poly.pdbx_strand_id
1 'polypeptide(L)'
;MPVSRGGKPASSSKPNPFDSDSDSEDFTSKKSSTAYKAPADAKKRYKDGFRDSGGLENQSVQELENYAAYKAEETTDALSGCLRIAEDIKQDASNTLITLHKQGGADQPHAREGRRDRPGPHQGRDASGEPWRVLLQAMEAQKDEEDQGTCHGVTR
;
A
#
# COMPACT_ATOMS: atom_id res chain seq x y z
N MET A 1 1.07 -77.67 -13.81
CA MET A 1 0.48 -76.34 -13.55
C MET A 1 1.39 -75.29 -14.15
N PRO A 2 1.01 -74.57 -15.22
CA PRO A 2 1.80 -73.45 -15.72
C PRO A 2 1.48 -72.15 -14.97
N VAL A 3 2.51 -71.41 -14.55
CA VAL A 3 2.38 -70.09 -13.91
C VAL A 3 2.28 -69.00 -14.99
N SER A 4 1.14 -68.29 -15.00
CA SER A 4 0.97 -67.05 -15.77
C SER A 4 1.86 -65.95 -15.20
N ARG A 5 2.79 -65.42 -16.01
CA ARG A 5 3.52 -64.19 -15.68
C ARG A 5 3.10 -63.07 -16.64
N GLY A 6 2.29 -62.17 -16.10
CA GLY A 6 2.42 -60.72 -16.20
C GLY A 6 2.45 -60.11 -17.60
N GLY A 7 1.32 -59.51 -17.99
CA GLY A 7 1.27 -58.55 -19.09
C GLY A 7 2.19 -57.34 -18.84
N LYS A 8 2.85 -56.91 -19.90
CA LYS A 8 3.53 -55.60 -19.98
C LYS A 8 2.48 -54.50 -19.78
N PRO A 9 2.60 -53.59 -18.81
CA PRO A 9 1.77 -52.40 -18.82
C PRO A 9 2.19 -51.54 -20.02
N ALA A 10 1.21 -51.22 -20.86
CA ALA A 10 1.34 -50.25 -21.93
C ALA A 10 1.93 -48.96 -21.34
N SER A 11 3.03 -48.50 -21.95
CA SER A 11 3.66 -47.22 -21.65
C SER A 11 2.59 -46.14 -21.83
N SER A 12 2.11 -45.57 -20.72
CA SER A 12 1.16 -44.48 -20.76
C SER A 12 1.91 -43.22 -21.16
N SER A 13 2.05 -43.00 -22.46
CA SER A 13 2.47 -41.72 -23.03
C SER A 13 1.35 -40.70 -22.81
N LYS A 14 1.21 -40.20 -21.56
CA LYS A 14 0.63 -38.88 -21.34
C LYS A 14 1.76 -37.89 -21.65
N PRO A 15 1.60 -37.01 -22.66
CA PRO A 15 2.54 -35.89 -22.80
C PRO A 15 2.36 -34.98 -21.58
N ASN A 16 3.42 -34.82 -20.79
CA ASN A 16 3.45 -33.85 -19.72
C ASN A 16 3.52 -32.45 -20.37
N PRO A 17 2.61 -31.52 -20.03
CA PRO A 17 2.53 -30.19 -20.66
C PRO A 17 3.68 -29.25 -20.27
N PHE A 18 4.68 -29.75 -19.54
CA PHE A 18 5.82 -28.98 -19.02
C PHE A 18 7.16 -29.39 -19.66
N ASP A 19 7.14 -30.25 -20.68
CA ASP A 19 8.34 -30.81 -21.34
C ASP A 19 8.56 -30.28 -22.77
N SER A 20 7.94 -29.15 -23.13
CA SER A 20 8.28 -28.44 -24.36
C SER A 20 9.35 -27.40 -24.06
N ASP A 21 10.58 -27.89 -23.93
CA ASP A 21 11.79 -27.06 -24.04
C ASP A 21 11.96 -26.72 -25.53
N SER A 22 11.37 -25.60 -25.94
CA SER A 22 11.52 -25.06 -27.29
C SER A 22 12.56 -23.94 -27.24
N ASP A 23 13.83 -24.32 -27.28
CA ASP A 23 14.93 -23.42 -27.60
C ASP A 23 14.91 -23.10 -29.11
N SER A 24 15.29 -21.86 -29.43
CA SER A 24 15.55 -21.29 -30.77
C SER A 24 14.40 -21.19 -31.76
N GLU A 25 13.75 -20.01 -31.80
CA GLU A 25 13.57 -19.28 -33.06
C GLU A 25 13.78 -17.79 -32.81
N ASP A 26 14.69 -17.24 -33.62
CA ASP A 26 15.10 -15.85 -33.73
C ASP A 26 13.91 -14.96 -34.14
N PHE A 27 13.06 -14.61 -33.19
CA PHE A 27 12.19 -13.46 -33.32
C PHE A 27 12.89 -12.25 -32.74
N THR A 28 13.81 -11.66 -33.51
CA THR A 28 14.00 -10.20 -33.48
C THR A 28 12.73 -9.50 -34.01
N SER A 29 11.58 -9.84 -33.43
CA SER A 29 10.45 -8.93 -33.43
C SER A 29 10.93 -7.78 -32.58
N LYS A 30 11.35 -6.69 -33.23
CA LYS A 30 11.50 -5.38 -32.61
C LYS A 30 10.16 -5.09 -31.94
N LYS A 31 10.01 -5.53 -30.69
CA LYS A 31 8.88 -5.17 -29.87
C LYS A 31 9.14 -3.71 -29.56
N SER A 32 8.66 -2.84 -30.44
CA SER A 32 8.44 -1.47 -30.03
C SER A 32 7.52 -1.62 -28.82
N SER A 33 8.08 -1.43 -27.63
CA SER A 33 7.31 -1.26 -26.42
C SER A 33 6.60 0.07 -26.56
N THR A 34 5.62 0.13 -27.44
CA THR A 34 4.68 1.23 -27.51
C THR A 34 3.93 1.08 -26.20
N ALA A 35 4.34 1.88 -25.21
CA ALA A 35 3.66 1.94 -23.93
C ALA A 35 2.21 2.28 -24.25
N TYR A 36 1.34 1.28 -24.10
CA TYR A 36 -0.08 1.47 -24.35
C TYR A 36 -0.57 2.48 -23.32
N LYS A 37 -1.03 3.63 -23.81
CA LYS A 37 -1.62 4.67 -23.00
C LYS A 37 -3.12 4.55 -23.15
N ALA A 38 -3.80 4.28 -22.05
CA ALA A 38 -5.25 4.36 -22.02
C ALA A 38 -5.69 5.78 -22.45
N PRO A 39 -6.88 5.92 -23.05
CA PRO A 39 -7.38 7.22 -23.47
C PRO A 39 -7.43 8.20 -22.29
N ALA A 40 -7.21 9.49 -22.54
CA ALA A 40 -7.12 10.49 -21.46
C ALA A 40 -8.39 10.57 -20.60
N ASP A 41 -9.55 10.32 -21.20
CA ASP A 41 -10.84 10.29 -20.51
C ASP A 41 -11.15 8.94 -19.83
N ALA A 42 -10.29 7.93 -19.95
CA ALA A 42 -10.47 6.59 -19.39
C ALA A 42 -10.90 6.63 -17.93
N LYS A 43 -10.28 7.49 -17.14
CA LYS A 43 -10.55 7.63 -15.70
C LYS A 43 -11.99 8.03 -15.38
N LYS A 44 -12.62 8.84 -16.24
CA LYS A 44 -14.03 9.20 -16.11
C LYS A 44 -14.93 8.12 -16.70
N ARG A 45 -14.55 7.58 -17.85
CA ARG A 45 -15.36 6.65 -18.66
C ARG A 45 -15.49 5.27 -18.02
N TYR A 46 -14.43 4.81 -17.36
CA TYR A 46 -14.33 3.47 -16.79
C TYR A 46 -14.52 3.43 -15.28
N LYS A 47 -14.79 4.57 -14.63
CA LYS A 47 -14.96 4.65 -13.17
C LYS A 47 -16.07 3.72 -12.68
N ASP A 48 -17.15 3.64 -13.44
CA ASP A 48 -18.36 2.91 -13.06
C ASP A 48 -18.37 1.47 -13.59
N GLY A 49 -17.28 1.00 -14.21
CA GLY A 49 -17.12 -0.40 -14.65
C GLY A 49 -18.20 -0.89 -15.60
N PHE A 50 -18.67 -0.01 -16.51
CA PHE A 50 -19.72 -0.28 -17.50
C PHE A 50 -21.12 -0.56 -16.93
N ARG A 51 -21.38 -0.24 -15.65
CA ARG A 51 -22.71 -0.41 -15.04
C ARG A 51 -23.81 0.33 -15.80
N ASP A 52 -23.53 1.55 -16.24
CA ASP A 52 -24.48 2.37 -17.00
C ASP A 52 -24.66 1.90 -18.45
N SER A 53 -23.73 1.10 -18.96
CA SER A 53 -23.71 0.59 -20.34
C SER A 53 -24.21 -0.86 -20.44
N GLY A 54 -24.82 -1.39 -19.37
CA GLY A 54 -25.39 -2.74 -19.35
C GLY A 54 -24.39 -3.85 -19.04
N GLY A 55 -23.20 -3.54 -18.51
CA GLY A 55 -22.19 -4.55 -18.15
C GLY A 55 -21.10 -4.75 -19.19
N LEU A 56 -20.13 -5.62 -18.86
CA LEU A 56 -18.94 -5.86 -19.69
C LEU A 56 -19.28 -6.56 -21.01
N GLU A 57 -20.29 -7.44 -21.03
CA GLU A 57 -20.70 -8.19 -22.23
C GLU A 57 -21.24 -7.30 -23.36
N ASN A 58 -21.69 -6.09 -23.03
CA ASN A 58 -22.23 -5.13 -23.97
C ASN A 58 -21.18 -4.18 -24.56
N GLN A 59 -19.88 -4.45 -24.32
CA GLN A 59 -18.77 -3.63 -24.78
C GLN A 59 -17.98 -4.28 -25.92
N SER A 60 -17.33 -3.46 -26.73
CA SER A 60 -16.40 -3.96 -27.75
C SER A 60 -15.10 -4.46 -27.11
N VAL A 61 -14.40 -5.39 -27.78
CA VAL A 61 -13.10 -5.91 -27.32
C VAL A 61 -12.09 -4.78 -27.09
N GLN A 62 -12.07 -3.78 -27.97
CA GLN A 62 -11.19 -2.62 -27.84
C GLN A 62 -11.48 -1.80 -26.58
N GLU A 63 -12.74 -1.65 -26.18
CA GLU A 63 -13.10 -0.98 -24.92
C GLU A 63 -12.66 -1.80 -23.69
N LEU A 64 -12.75 -3.12 -23.77
CA LEU A 64 -12.27 -4.01 -22.70
C LEU A 64 -10.76 -3.99 -22.55
N GLU A 65 -10.02 -3.91 -23.67
CA GLU A 65 -8.56 -3.73 -23.67
C GLU A 65 -8.17 -2.41 -23.00
N ASN A 66 -8.82 -1.31 -23.38
CA ASN A 66 -8.61 0.00 -22.76
C ASN A 66 -8.94 -0.02 -21.27
N TYR A 67 -10.02 -0.69 -20.87
CA TYR A 67 -10.42 -0.85 -19.47
C TYR A 67 -9.38 -1.64 -18.68
N ALA A 68 -8.88 -2.75 -19.22
CA ALA A 68 -7.86 -3.56 -18.58
C ALA A 68 -6.55 -2.77 -18.39
N ALA A 69 -6.13 -2.03 -19.41
CA ALA A 69 -4.97 -1.14 -19.32
C ALA A 69 -5.16 -0.02 -18.29
N TYR A 70 -6.33 0.63 -18.30
CA TYR A 70 -6.68 1.64 -17.30
C TYR A 70 -6.62 1.08 -15.87
N LYS A 71 -7.19 -0.11 -15.64
CA LYS A 71 -7.14 -0.77 -14.33
C LYS A 71 -5.73 -1.18 -13.92
N ALA A 72 -4.89 -1.59 -14.86
CA ALA A 72 -3.49 -1.86 -14.60
C ALA A 72 -2.71 -0.59 -14.22
N GLU A 73 -2.97 0.54 -14.90
CA GLU A 73 -2.34 1.83 -14.57
C GLU A 73 -2.81 2.34 -13.20
N GLU A 74 -4.11 2.29 -12.91
CA GLU A 74 -4.68 2.69 -11.62
C GLU A 74 -4.08 1.89 -10.44
N THR A 75 -3.94 0.57 -10.61
CA THR A 75 -3.35 -0.29 -9.58
C THR A 75 -1.85 -0.08 -9.43
N THR A 76 -1.12 0.12 -10.52
CA THR A 76 0.32 0.39 -10.49
C THR A 76 0.63 1.73 -9.83
N ASP A 77 -0.18 2.76 -10.10
CA ASP A 77 -0.07 4.07 -9.45
C ASP A 77 -0.30 3.97 -7.94
N ALA A 78 -1.31 3.19 -7.51
CA ALA A 78 -1.57 2.95 -6.09
C ALA A 78 -0.39 2.22 -5.40
N LEU A 79 0.17 1.21 -6.05
CA LEU A 79 1.32 0.47 -5.53
C LEU A 79 2.59 1.34 -5.44
N SER A 80 2.80 2.25 -6.38
CA SER A 80 3.90 3.22 -6.34
C SER A 80 3.88 4.07 -5.06
N GLY A 81 2.69 4.51 -4.64
CA GLY A 81 2.51 5.23 -3.38
C GLY A 81 2.87 4.39 -2.15
N CYS A 82 2.44 3.12 -2.12
CA CYS A 82 2.77 2.18 -1.04
C CYS A 82 4.29 1.92 -0.95
N LEU A 83 4.96 1.76 -2.09
CA LEU A 83 6.41 1.55 -2.14
C LEU A 83 7.16 2.73 -1.55
N ARG A 84 6.76 3.96 -1.89
CA ARG A 84 7.40 5.17 -1.34
C ARG A 84 7.30 5.23 0.18
N ILE A 85 6.11 4.96 0.74
CA ILE A 85 5.91 4.95 2.20
C ILE A 85 6.76 3.85 2.85
N ALA A 86 6.83 2.66 2.25
CA ALA A 86 7.67 1.57 2.76
C ALA A 86 9.16 1.95 2.77
N GLU A 87 9.63 2.68 1.76
CA GLU A 87 11.00 3.18 1.70
C GLU A 87 11.26 4.26 2.75
N ASP A 88 10.33 5.20 2.95
CA ASP A 88 10.42 6.22 3.99
C ASP A 88 10.52 5.59 5.39
N ILE A 89 9.66 4.61 5.70
CA ILE A 89 9.69 3.86 6.97
C ILE A 89 11.05 3.17 7.16
N LYS A 90 11.58 2.52 6.12
CA LYS A 90 12.88 1.84 6.17
C LYS A 90 14.01 2.84 6.48
N GLN A 91 13.98 4.02 5.85
CA GLN A 91 14.97 5.06 6.07
C GLN A 91 14.88 5.62 7.49
N ASP A 92 13.67 5.90 7.98
CA ASP A 92 13.44 6.42 9.33
C ASP A 92 13.83 5.41 10.42
N ALA A 93 13.53 4.12 10.21
CA ALA A 93 13.98 3.05 11.09
C ALA A 93 15.52 2.97 11.14
N SER A 94 16.19 3.11 10.00
CA SER A 94 17.66 3.11 9.92
C SER A 94 18.26 4.31 10.66
N ASN A 95 17.70 5.51 10.48
CA ASN A 95 18.10 6.71 11.20
C ASN A 95 17.89 6.57 12.71
N THR A 96 16.78 5.95 13.11
CA THR A 96 16.46 5.66 14.51
C THR A 96 17.47 4.69 15.10
N LEU A 97 17.82 3.61 14.40
CA LEU A 97 18.86 2.66 14.83
C LEU A 97 20.22 3.34 15.03
N ILE A 98 20.63 4.22 14.10
CA ILE A 98 21.87 5.00 14.23
C ILE A 98 21.82 5.90 15.46
N THR A 99 20.68 6.55 15.69
CA THR A 99 20.49 7.45 16.82
C THR A 99 20.54 6.70 18.15
N LEU A 100 19.85 5.55 18.25
CA LEU A 100 19.92 4.68 19.42
C LEU A 100 21.33 4.16 19.67
N HIS A 101 22.06 3.77 18.62
CA HIS A 101 23.45 3.35 18.75
C HIS A 101 24.35 4.48 19.29
N LYS A 102 24.14 5.72 18.82
CA LYS A 102 24.83 6.90 19.34
C LYS A 102 24.46 7.23 20.79
N GLN A 103 23.18 7.09 21.15
CA GLN A 103 22.68 7.32 22.52
C GLN A 103 23.17 6.25 23.50
N GLY A 104 23.17 4.96 23.11
CA GLY A 104 23.70 3.86 23.92
C GLY A 104 25.23 3.87 24.04
N GLY A 105 25.94 4.52 23.11
CA GLY A 105 27.37 4.78 23.23
C GLY A 105 27.74 5.79 24.33
N ALA A 106 26.78 6.58 24.83
CA ALA A 106 26.96 7.43 26.01
C ALA A 106 26.73 6.69 27.34
N ASP A 107 26.33 5.41 27.29
CA ASP A 107 25.98 4.60 28.46
C ASP A 107 26.91 3.39 28.62
N GLN A 108 28.22 3.62 28.41
CA GLN A 108 29.25 2.74 28.97
C GLN A 108 29.68 3.23 30.37
N PRO A 109 29.79 2.32 31.35
CA PRO A 109 29.91 2.63 32.76
C PRO A 109 31.33 3.12 33.08
N HIS A 110 31.49 4.44 33.18
CA HIS A 110 32.59 4.97 33.98
C HIS A 110 32.28 4.67 35.44
N ALA A 111 33.03 3.72 36.00
CA ALA A 111 33.27 3.61 37.42
C ALA A 111 33.39 5.01 38.04
N ARG A 112 32.42 5.39 38.88
CA ARG A 112 32.58 6.54 39.77
C ARG A 112 31.92 6.25 41.12
N GLU A 113 32.63 5.39 41.84
CA GLU A 113 32.76 5.38 43.29
C GLU A 113 32.63 6.79 43.90
N GLY A 114 31.78 6.89 44.93
CA GLY A 114 31.94 7.85 46.02
C GLY A 114 31.65 9.32 45.75
N ARG A 115 30.45 9.77 46.12
CA ARG A 115 30.26 10.77 47.20
C ARG A 115 28.78 10.95 47.51
N ARG A 116 28.41 10.49 48.71
CA ARG A 116 27.30 11.07 49.47
C ARG A 116 27.62 12.54 49.71
N ASP A 117 26.66 13.44 49.43
CA ASP A 117 26.26 14.58 50.30
C ASP A 117 25.43 15.64 49.52
N ARG A 118 24.09 15.60 49.72
CA ARG A 118 23.11 16.71 49.97
C ARG A 118 23.07 18.00 49.07
N PRO A 119 22.07 18.90 49.22
CA PRO A 119 20.59 18.78 49.12
C PRO A 119 19.90 19.88 48.24
N GLY A 120 18.72 19.60 47.65
CA GLY A 120 17.70 20.58 47.21
C GLY A 120 18.02 21.51 46.00
N PRO A 121 17.02 21.98 45.23
CA PRO A 121 15.99 22.86 45.79
C PRO A 121 14.54 22.59 45.34
N HIS A 122 13.65 23.06 46.20
CA HIS A 122 12.23 23.29 45.99
C HIS A 122 12.03 24.56 45.13
N GLN A 123 11.38 24.47 43.96
CA GLN A 123 10.44 25.49 43.45
C GLN A 123 9.83 25.12 42.10
N GLY A 124 8.51 25.27 42.03
CA GLY A 124 7.64 24.82 40.97
C GLY A 124 7.86 25.46 39.61
N ARG A 125 7.45 24.70 38.59
CA ARG A 125 7.09 25.19 37.27
C ARG A 125 5.82 24.49 36.84
N ASP A 126 4.71 25.02 37.35
CA ASP A 126 3.39 24.83 36.76
C ASP A 126 3.36 25.66 35.46
N ALA A 127 3.95 25.11 34.40
CA ALA A 127 3.97 25.74 33.08
C ALA A 127 3.95 24.69 31.97
N SER A 128 3.06 23.70 32.12
CA SER A 128 2.59 22.91 30.98
C SER A 128 1.07 22.92 30.99
N GLY A 129 0.51 24.09 30.70
CA GLY A 129 -0.79 24.14 30.05
C GLY A 129 -0.65 23.40 28.74
N GLU A 130 -1.04 22.13 28.76
CA GLU A 130 -0.83 21.23 27.65
C GLU A 130 -1.53 21.77 26.39
N PRO A 131 -0.78 22.09 25.32
CA PRO A 131 -1.36 22.74 24.13
C PRO A 131 -2.42 21.86 23.46
N TRP A 132 -2.34 20.54 23.68
CA TRP A 132 -3.32 19.58 23.19
C TRP A 132 -4.67 19.68 23.92
N ARG A 133 -4.72 20.17 25.17
CA ARG A 133 -6.00 20.36 25.89
C ARG A 133 -6.82 21.51 25.32
N VAL A 134 -6.16 22.60 24.91
CA VAL A 134 -6.80 23.72 24.23
C VAL A 134 -7.30 23.29 22.85
N LEU A 135 -6.54 22.46 22.14
CA LEU A 135 -6.94 21.88 20.85
C LEU A 135 -8.14 20.94 20.97
N LEU A 136 -8.20 20.10 22.02
CA LEU A 136 -9.36 19.25 22.28
C LEU A 136 -10.61 20.09 22.58
N GLN A 137 -10.48 21.14 23.40
CA GLN A 137 -11.59 22.04 23.71
C GLN A 137 -12.11 22.79 22.46
N ALA A 138 -11.21 23.19 21.56
CA ALA A 138 -11.58 23.84 20.30
C ALA A 138 -12.26 22.88 19.31
N MET A 139 -11.81 21.61 19.24
CA MET A 139 -12.45 20.59 18.39
C MET A 139 -13.82 20.19 18.93
N GLU A 140 -14.02 20.19 20.24
CA GLU A 140 -15.31 19.88 20.86
C GLU A 140 -16.32 21.02 20.67
N ALA A 141 -15.88 22.28 20.73
CA ALA A 141 -16.73 23.45 20.49
C ALA A 141 -17.26 23.56 19.04
N GLN A 142 -16.65 22.88 18.07
CA GLN A 142 -17.07 22.92 16.68
C GLN A 142 -18.20 21.92 16.35
N LYS A 143 -18.65 21.13 17.33
CA LYS A 143 -19.68 20.10 17.14
C LYS A 143 -21.08 20.51 17.62
N ASP A 144 -21.21 21.62 18.33
CA ASP A 144 -22.49 22.12 18.87
C ASP A 144 -23.09 23.31 18.07
N GLU A 145 -22.41 23.79 17.02
CA GLU A 145 -22.86 24.93 16.19
C GLU A 145 -23.38 24.49 14.79
N GLU A 146 -24.08 23.35 14.70
CA GLU A 146 -24.89 23.02 13.50
C GLU A 146 -26.35 22.62 13.83
N ASP A 147 -26.82 22.88 15.06
CA ASP A 147 -28.19 22.52 15.48
C ASP A 147 -29.09 23.72 15.86
N GLN A 148 -28.77 24.92 15.36
CA GLN A 148 -29.72 26.05 15.39
C GLN A 148 -29.73 26.83 14.06
N GLY A 149 -30.50 26.32 13.10
CA GLY A 149 -30.71 26.99 11.82
C GLY A 149 -31.81 26.41 10.93
N THR A 150 -32.80 25.70 11.48
CA THR A 150 -34.06 25.39 10.79
C THR A 150 -35.20 26.12 11.51
N CYS A 151 -36.19 26.58 10.74
CA CYS A 151 -37.33 27.46 11.07
C CYS A 151 -36.99 28.95 10.86
N HIS A 152 -37.35 29.64 9.79
CA HIS A 152 -38.69 29.83 9.20
C HIS A 152 -38.51 29.97 7.67
N GLY A 153 -39.29 29.31 6.81
CA GLY A 153 -40.74 29.32 6.81
C GLY A 153 -41.22 30.20 5.66
N VAL A 154 -41.43 29.56 4.51
CA VAL A 154 -42.17 30.06 3.34
C VAL A 154 -43.49 30.72 3.80
N THR A 155 -43.76 31.95 3.38
CA THR A 155 -45.14 32.45 3.22
C THR A 155 -45.20 33.50 2.11
N ARG A 156 -45.87 33.09 1.03
CA ARG A 156 -46.77 33.83 0.14
C ARG A 156 -46.45 35.27 -0.27
#